data_AF-A0A3P6HSG5-F1
#
_entry.id   AF-A0A3P6HSG5-F1
#
_cell.length_a   1.000
_cell.length_b   1.000
_cell.length_c   1.000
_cell.angle_alpha   90.00
_cell.angle_beta   90.00
_cell.angle_gamma   90.00
#
_symmetry.space_group_name_H-M   'P 1'
#
loop_
_entity.id
_entity.type
_entity.pdbx_description
1 polymer ?
#
loop_
_entity_poly.entity_id
_entity_poly.type
_entity_poly.pdbx_seq_one_letter_code
_entity_poly.pdbx_strand_id
1 'polypeptide(L)'
;MLDDPLAAVDAHVANHLLTHVIGRRGLLAGKTRIIATHHPGAIAESDQVALLVGGRLVEYGTYSKLIAKKNSQLNIFLRSKELRKRLLSDQVDSEQVPNRSLEWSLTSLRKRSCSESYPTAHNAIPGDYAECVDVGSYFWLLFLSPLALLQEDQAWHAEHEQDDTVSVHSRPDSPEFDIIRLRSITVKEAKRSDAKADIPYKSVEEGGQDQSRNKPKKTLEETSATGRVKFAVFWIYIRSIGIGILLAGVFLLLMNQIAWLGSNIWLAEWSGDSARNKNLTDSANATGTMDGQSYRDEVARMNSLRNLRLGIYGLIGLAQVIFNLFACVLLAIGGMHAVTLLHHGLLKCILHVPISFFDSTPQGRIMNRFSNDFATADSHLIRSFRAMTTTLFSCLITFALCALPSAYILIPLVFLLAFYCVMQNLFVTTSRQLKRLDSVSKSPIFSHFAETLLGVD
;
A
#
# COMPACT_ATOMS: atom_id res chain seq x y z
N MET A 1 -4.76 -30.43 -30.94
CA MET A 1 -4.33 -31.52 -30.04
C MET A 1 -5.02 -31.32 -28.70
N LEU A 2 -5.28 -32.40 -27.97
CA LEU A 2 -5.98 -32.33 -26.68
C LEU A 2 -5.07 -32.93 -25.61
N ASP A 3 -4.64 -32.11 -24.65
CA ASP A 3 -3.83 -32.57 -23.52
C ASP A 3 -4.73 -32.79 -22.29
N ASP A 4 -4.92 -34.06 -21.97
CA ASP A 4 -5.79 -34.63 -20.93
C ASP A 4 -7.13 -33.92 -20.65
N PRO A 5 -8.00 -33.74 -21.68
CA PRO A 5 -9.26 -33.00 -21.53
C PRO A 5 -10.29 -33.68 -20.61
N LEU A 6 -10.05 -34.93 -20.19
CA LEU A 6 -10.98 -35.74 -19.42
C LEU A 6 -10.61 -35.83 -17.93
N ALA A 7 -9.50 -35.20 -17.48
CA ALA A 7 -8.99 -35.36 -16.13
C ALA A 7 -9.86 -34.74 -15.03
N ALA A 8 -10.50 -33.61 -15.32
CA ALA A 8 -11.29 -32.83 -14.35
C ALA A 8 -12.78 -33.17 -14.34
N VAL A 9 -13.22 -34.12 -15.19
CA VAL A 9 -14.64 -34.48 -15.36
C VAL A 9 -14.91 -35.87 -14.79
N ASP A 10 -16.13 -36.08 -14.31
CA ASP A 10 -16.58 -37.39 -13.84
C ASP A 10 -16.75 -38.38 -15.01
N ALA A 11 -16.81 -39.67 -14.70
CA ALA A 11 -16.85 -40.73 -15.70
C ALA A 11 -18.07 -40.64 -16.65
N HIS A 12 -19.21 -40.15 -16.17
CA HIS A 12 -20.40 -40.01 -17.01
C HIS A 12 -20.24 -38.87 -18.01
N VAL A 13 -19.79 -37.70 -17.55
CA VAL A 13 -19.49 -36.56 -18.44
C VAL A 13 -18.35 -36.89 -19.40
N ALA A 14 -17.32 -37.62 -18.96
CA ALA A 14 -16.24 -38.07 -19.83
C ALA A 14 -16.74 -38.94 -20.99
N ASN A 15 -17.61 -39.93 -20.70
CA ASN A 15 -18.23 -40.76 -21.73
C ASN A 15 -19.15 -39.96 -22.66
N HIS A 16 -19.85 -38.96 -22.14
CA HIS A 16 -20.67 -38.06 -22.96
C HIS A 16 -19.81 -37.23 -23.93
N LEU A 17 -18.67 -36.68 -23.47
CA LEU A 17 -17.71 -35.95 -24.31
C LEU A 17 -17.04 -36.86 -25.35
N LEU A 18 -16.70 -38.09 -24.96
CA LEU A 18 -16.16 -39.08 -25.89
C LEU A 18 -17.17 -39.43 -26.97
N THR A 19 -18.42 -39.72 -26.64
CA THR A 19 -19.43 -40.11 -27.63
C THR A 19 -19.85 -38.99 -28.58
N HIS A 20 -20.03 -37.77 -28.07
CA HIS A 20 -20.64 -36.67 -28.83
C HIS A 20 -19.63 -35.68 -29.44
N VAL A 21 -18.39 -35.62 -28.95
CA VAL A 21 -17.39 -34.63 -29.42
C VAL A 21 -16.16 -35.30 -30.02
N ILE A 22 -15.51 -36.16 -29.25
CA ILE A 22 -14.16 -36.66 -29.54
C ILE A 22 -14.16 -37.94 -30.40
N GLY A 23 -15.09 -38.82 -30.13
CA GLY A 23 -15.17 -40.17 -30.67
C GLY A 23 -15.59 -40.18 -32.14
N ARG A 24 -15.66 -41.38 -32.70
CA ARG A 24 -15.88 -41.59 -34.15
C ARG A 24 -17.21 -41.02 -34.67
N ARG A 25 -18.20 -40.87 -33.80
CA ARG A 25 -19.53 -40.30 -34.11
C ARG A 25 -19.71 -38.87 -33.62
N GLY A 26 -18.64 -38.27 -33.07
CA GLY A 26 -18.69 -36.94 -32.49
C GLY A 26 -18.47 -35.82 -33.49
N LEU A 27 -18.60 -34.58 -33.02
CA LEU A 27 -18.43 -33.35 -33.81
C LEU A 27 -17.07 -33.25 -34.51
N LEU A 28 -16.01 -33.82 -33.93
CA LEU A 28 -14.67 -33.75 -34.50
C LEU A 28 -14.34 -34.90 -35.46
N ALA A 29 -15.30 -35.77 -35.81
CA ALA A 29 -15.07 -37.01 -36.58
C ALA A 29 -14.27 -36.79 -37.88
N GLY A 30 -14.53 -35.70 -38.61
CA GLY A 30 -13.87 -35.37 -39.88
C GLY A 30 -12.51 -34.66 -39.77
N LYS A 31 -11.98 -34.43 -38.56
CA LYS A 31 -10.69 -33.76 -38.32
C LYS A 31 -9.65 -34.72 -37.74
N THR A 32 -8.37 -34.45 -37.97
CA THR A 32 -7.28 -35.16 -37.29
C THR A 32 -7.27 -34.83 -35.80
N ARG A 33 -7.31 -35.85 -34.94
CA ARG A 33 -7.38 -35.71 -33.48
C ARG A 33 -6.20 -36.46 -32.85
N ILE A 34 -5.46 -35.79 -31.98
CA ILE A 34 -4.42 -36.41 -31.15
C ILE A 34 -4.74 -36.04 -29.71
N ILE A 35 -4.80 -37.06 -28.85
CA ILE A 35 -5.25 -36.95 -27.46
C ILE A 35 -4.23 -37.65 -26.59
N ALA A 36 -3.65 -36.91 -25.65
CA ALA A 36 -2.91 -37.48 -24.54
C ALA A 36 -3.88 -37.64 -23.37
N THR A 37 -4.13 -38.85 -22.89
CA THR A 37 -5.01 -39.06 -21.73
C THR A 37 -4.72 -40.36 -21.01
N HIS A 38 -5.02 -40.38 -19.72
CA HIS A 38 -4.95 -41.57 -18.88
C HIS A 38 -6.27 -42.35 -18.80
N HIS A 39 -7.34 -41.85 -19.44
CA HIS A 39 -8.70 -42.40 -19.36
C HIS A 39 -8.89 -43.61 -20.30
N PRO A 40 -9.17 -44.83 -19.78
CA PRO A 40 -9.23 -46.06 -20.59
C PRO A 40 -10.29 -46.04 -21.70
N GLY A 41 -11.41 -45.35 -21.47
CA GLY A 41 -12.49 -45.25 -22.46
C GLY A 41 -12.04 -44.57 -23.77
N ALA A 42 -11.17 -43.56 -23.68
CA ALA A 42 -10.64 -42.87 -24.85
C ALA A 42 -9.66 -43.75 -25.64
N ILE A 43 -8.90 -44.60 -24.95
CA ILE A 43 -7.94 -45.55 -25.55
C ILE A 43 -8.69 -46.60 -26.37
N ALA A 44 -9.80 -47.11 -25.85
CA ALA A 44 -10.59 -48.14 -26.51
C ALA A 44 -11.26 -47.67 -27.82
N GLU A 45 -11.70 -46.40 -27.87
CA GLU A 45 -12.35 -45.82 -29.06
C GLU A 45 -11.37 -45.26 -30.10
N SER A 46 -10.08 -45.24 -29.80
CA SER A 46 -9.05 -44.67 -30.67
C SER A 46 -8.67 -45.58 -31.85
N ASP A 47 -8.27 -44.96 -32.96
CA ASP A 47 -7.85 -45.69 -34.18
C ASP A 47 -6.43 -46.25 -34.04
N GLN A 48 -5.55 -45.49 -33.40
CA GLN A 48 -4.16 -45.83 -33.10
C GLN A 48 -3.81 -45.35 -31.68
N VAL A 49 -3.06 -46.16 -30.95
CA VAL A 49 -2.60 -45.86 -29.59
C VAL A 49 -1.07 -45.82 -29.60
N ALA A 50 -0.51 -44.78 -29.00
CA ALA A 50 0.92 -44.62 -28.76
C ALA A 50 1.18 -44.64 -27.25
N LEU A 51 2.08 -45.51 -26.79
CA LEU A 51 2.51 -45.55 -25.38
C LEU A 51 3.90 -44.94 -25.26
N LEU A 52 4.01 -43.87 -24.47
CA LEU A 52 5.29 -43.24 -24.13
C LEU A 52 5.72 -43.63 -22.71
N VAL A 53 6.99 -44.01 -22.55
CA VAL A 53 7.61 -44.30 -21.24
C VAL A 53 8.98 -43.63 -21.22
N GLY A 54 9.27 -42.80 -20.20
CA GLY A 54 10.55 -42.11 -20.06
C GLY A 54 10.90 -41.20 -21.24
N GLY A 55 9.90 -40.55 -21.86
CA GLY A 55 10.08 -39.70 -23.03
C GLY A 55 10.34 -40.44 -24.35
N ARG A 56 10.25 -41.78 -24.38
CA ARG A 56 10.43 -42.60 -25.59
C ARG A 56 9.14 -43.31 -25.97
N LEU A 57 8.86 -43.42 -27.27
CA LEU A 57 7.76 -44.21 -27.80
C LEU A 57 8.10 -45.70 -27.68
N VAL A 58 7.35 -46.43 -26.84
CA VAL A 58 7.59 -47.85 -26.56
C VAL A 58 6.71 -48.74 -27.43
N GLU A 59 5.42 -48.39 -27.57
CA GLU A 59 4.47 -49.16 -28.35
C GLU A 59 3.59 -48.25 -29.20
N TYR A 60 3.29 -48.68 -30.42
CA TYR A 60 2.38 -47.99 -31.33
C TYR A 60 1.55 -48.99 -32.13
N GLY A 61 0.24 -48.78 -32.20
CA GLY A 61 -0.64 -49.60 -33.02
C GLY A 61 -2.11 -49.51 -32.61
N THR A 62 -2.98 -50.25 -33.31
CA THR A 62 -4.40 -50.32 -32.99
C THR A 62 -4.63 -51.00 -31.65
N TYR A 63 -5.61 -50.53 -30.88
CA TYR A 63 -5.97 -51.06 -29.57
C TYR A 63 -6.07 -52.61 -29.55
N SER A 64 -6.78 -53.19 -30.51
CA SER A 64 -6.96 -54.65 -30.62
C SER A 64 -5.65 -55.42 -30.81
N LYS A 65 -4.66 -54.85 -31.52
CA LYS A 65 -3.35 -55.48 -31.72
C LYS A 65 -2.49 -55.42 -30.44
N LEU A 66 -2.56 -54.30 -29.72
CA LEU A 66 -1.78 -54.09 -28.50
C LEU A 66 -2.31 -54.93 -27.33
N ILE A 67 -3.63 -55.06 -27.18
CA ILE A 67 -4.23 -55.89 -26.12
C ILE A 67 -4.08 -57.40 -26.36
N ALA A 68 -3.96 -57.83 -27.62
CA ALA A 68 -3.72 -59.23 -27.97
C ALA A 68 -2.29 -59.69 -27.61
N LYS A 69 -1.32 -58.76 -27.58
CA LYS A 69 0.06 -59.05 -27.21
C LYS A 69 0.16 -59.19 -25.68
N LYS A 70 0.42 -60.41 -25.19
CA LYS A 70 0.57 -60.67 -23.73
C LYS A 70 1.71 -59.86 -23.09
N ASN A 71 2.78 -59.58 -23.84
CA ASN A 71 3.94 -58.82 -23.35
C ASN A 71 3.82 -57.31 -23.62
N SER A 72 2.64 -56.80 -23.99
CA SER A 72 2.43 -55.36 -24.17
C SER A 72 2.41 -54.66 -22.81
N GLN A 73 3.21 -53.61 -22.67
CA GLN A 73 3.23 -52.76 -21.48
C GLN A 73 1.87 -52.06 -21.26
N LEU A 74 1.16 -51.72 -22.35
CA LEU A 74 -0.20 -51.16 -22.28
C LEU A 74 -1.19 -52.17 -21.69
N ASN A 75 -1.11 -53.44 -22.09
CA ASN A 75 -2.00 -54.50 -21.58
C ASN A 75 -1.79 -54.73 -20.08
N ILE A 76 -0.53 -54.76 -19.64
CA ILE A 76 -0.16 -54.87 -18.21
C ILE A 76 -0.71 -53.67 -17.42
N PHE A 77 -0.58 -52.45 -17.96
CA PHE A 77 -1.09 -51.22 -17.35
C PHE A 77 -2.62 -51.18 -17.26
N LEU A 78 -3.34 -51.57 -18.32
CA LEU A 78 -4.80 -51.59 -18.32
C LEU A 78 -5.34 -52.66 -17.37
N ARG A 79 -4.72 -53.84 -17.32
CA ARG A 79 -5.07 -54.89 -16.37
C ARG A 79 -4.86 -54.46 -14.94
N SER A 80 -3.76 -53.79 -14.61
CA SER A 80 -3.50 -53.32 -13.25
C SER A 80 -4.48 -52.23 -12.81
N LYS A 81 -4.88 -51.32 -13.72
CA LYS A 81 -5.94 -50.33 -13.46
C LYS A 81 -7.31 -50.96 -13.27
N GLU A 82 -7.70 -51.91 -14.13
CA GLU A 82 -8.96 -52.65 -14.02
C GLU A 82 -9.03 -53.44 -12.70
N LEU A 83 -7.92 -54.08 -12.30
CA LEU A 83 -7.78 -54.73 -11.00
C LEU A 83 -7.95 -53.75 -9.85
N ARG A 84 -7.32 -52.57 -9.93
CA ARG A 84 -7.48 -51.49 -8.94
C ARG A 84 -8.93 -51.02 -8.82
N LYS A 85 -9.61 -50.85 -9.95
CA LYS A 85 -11.01 -50.42 -9.98
C LYS A 85 -11.93 -51.46 -9.33
N ARG A 86 -11.68 -52.75 -9.57
CA ARG A 86 -12.42 -53.85 -8.92
C ARG A 86 -12.14 -53.95 -7.42
N LEU A 87 -10.90 -53.75 -7.00
CA LEU A 87 -10.53 -53.71 -5.58
C LEU A 87 -11.17 -52.51 -4.86
N LEU A 88 -11.26 -51.37 -5.54
CA LEU A 88 -11.94 -50.18 -5.02
C LEU A 88 -13.47 -50.35 -4.98
N SER A 89 -14.09 -51.01 -5.97
CA SER A 89 -15.52 -51.32 -5.91
C SER A 89 -15.87 -52.31 -4.81
N ASP A 90 -15.05 -53.34 -4.58
CA ASP A 90 -15.24 -54.29 -3.46
C ASP A 90 -15.12 -53.62 -2.08
N GLN A 91 -14.28 -52.58 -1.96
CA GLN A 91 -14.16 -51.78 -0.74
C GLN A 91 -15.41 -50.91 -0.52
N VAL A 92 -15.94 -50.29 -1.57
CA VAL A 92 -17.17 -49.47 -1.51
C VAL A 92 -18.42 -50.34 -1.24
N ASP A 93 -18.46 -51.57 -1.74
CA ASP A 93 -19.54 -52.52 -1.45
C ASP A 93 -19.46 -53.08 -0.02
N SER A 94 -18.27 -53.12 0.60
CA SER A 94 -18.10 -53.47 2.02
C SER A 94 -18.43 -52.33 2.99
N GLU A 95 -18.47 -51.07 2.53
CA GLU A 95 -18.77 -49.89 3.35
C GLU A 95 -20.25 -49.45 3.29
N GLN A 96 -21.14 -50.25 2.70
CA GLN A 96 -22.60 -50.04 2.82
C GLN A 96 -23.10 -50.37 4.23
N VAL A 97 -22.86 -49.45 5.16
CA VAL A 97 -23.52 -49.37 6.46
C VAL A 97 -25.01 -49.12 6.23
N PRO A 98 -25.93 -49.83 6.91
CA PRO A 98 -27.35 -49.72 6.67
C PRO A 98 -27.87 -48.32 7.02
N ASN A 99 -28.75 -47.83 6.15
CA ASN A 99 -29.44 -46.56 6.22
C ASN A 99 -30.22 -46.43 7.54
N ARG A 100 -29.61 -45.82 8.56
CA ARG A 100 -30.28 -45.38 9.80
C ARG A 100 -30.04 -43.89 10.01
N SER A 101 -31.06 -43.12 9.66
CA SER A 101 -31.40 -41.77 10.16
C SER A 101 -30.23 -40.87 10.58
N LEU A 102 -29.77 -40.03 9.66
CA LEU A 102 -28.84 -38.90 9.90
C LEU A 102 -29.48 -37.70 10.63
N GLU A 103 -30.64 -37.87 11.29
CA GLU A 103 -31.28 -36.80 12.06
C GLU A 103 -30.68 -36.60 13.47
N TRP A 104 -29.86 -37.53 13.98
CA TRP A 104 -29.41 -37.48 15.38
C TRP A 104 -28.05 -36.78 15.62
N SER A 105 -27.33 -36.36 14.58
CA SER A 105 -26.00 -35.73 14.73
C SER A 105 -25.98 -34.21 14.53
N LEU A 106 -27.07 -33.59 14.05
CA LEU A 106 -27.16 -32.12 13.92
C LEU A 106 -27.81 -31.44 15.13
N THR A 107 -28.41 -32.22 16.04
CA THR A 107 -29.03 -31.74 17.29
C THR A 107 -28.03 -31.59 18.44
N SER A 108 -26.88 -32.26 18.38
CA SER A 108 -25.82 -32.15 19.40
C SER A 108 -24.87 -30.97 19.20
N LEU A 109 -24.81 -30.38 17.99
CA LEU A 109 -23.99 -29.19 17.70
C LEU A 109 -24.76 -27.86 17.69
N ARG A 110 -26.11 -27.89 17.82
CA ARG A 110 -26.94 -26.67 17.91
C ARG A 110 -27.21 -26.21 19.35
N LYS A 111 -26.67 -26.89 20.37
CA LYS A 111 -26.88 -26.58 21.79
C LYS A 111 -25.61 -26.15 22.55
N ARG A 112 -24.67 -25.47 21.87
CA ARG A 112 -23.63 -24.68 22.55
C ARG A 112 -23.53 -23.28 21.95
N SER A 113 -24.47 -22.42 22.36
CA SER A 113 -24.15 -21.01 22.59
C SER A 113 -24.89 -20.53 23.84
N CYS A 114 -24.13 -19.83 24.68
CA CYS A 114 -24.51 -19.00 25.83
C CYS A 114 -24.95 -19.67 27.14
N SER A 115 -24.03 -19.75 28.10
CA SER A 115 -24.20 -19.09 29.40
C SER A 115 -22.88 -19.06 30.19
N GLU A 116 -22.30 -17.88 30.38
CA GLU A 116 -21.42 -17.52 31.50
C GLU A 116 -21.42 -15.97 31.49
N SER A 117 -22.32 -15.30 32.19
CA SER A 117 -22.38 -15.06 33.65
C SER A 117 -21.09 -14.42 34.17
N TYR A 118 -20.95 -13.10 34.00
CA TYR A 118 -19.96 -12.31 34.76
C TYR A 118 -20.56 -11.94 36.13
N PRO A 119 -19.82 -12.08 37.23
CA PRO A 119 -20.18 -11.42 38.48
C PRO A 119 -19.80 -9.93 38.40
N THR A 120 -20.78 -9.07 38.64
CA THR A 120 -20.60 -7.66 39.00
C THR A 120 -20.04 -7.53 40.42
N ALA A 121 -19.00 -6.73 40.60
CA ALA A 121 -18.77 -5.99 41.83
C ALA A 121 -18.01 -4.68 41.53
N HIS A 122 -18.54 -3.60 42.11
CA HIS A 122 -18.09 -2.22 42.05
C HIS A 122 -16.69 -2.01 42.65
N ASN A 123 -15.93 -1.03 42.11
CA ASN A 123 -15.62 0.21 42.83
C ASN A 123 -14.92 1.23 41.92
N ALA A 124 -15.41 2.46 41.98
CA ALA A 124 -14.86 3.63 41.30
C ALA A 124 -13.91 4.37 42.25
N ILE A 125 -12.70 4.72 41.79
CA ILE A 125 -11.91 5.89 42.21
C ILE A 125 -11.11 6.35 40.96
N PRO A 126 -11.05 7.66 40.64
CA PRO A 126 -10.37 8.17 39.45
C PRO A 126 -8.87 8.40 39.72
N GLY A 127 -8.02 8.09 38.74
CA GLY A 127 -6.58 8.35 38.78
C GLY A 127 -6.06 8.73 37.41
N ASP A 128 -5.91 10.04 37.21
CA ASP A 128 -5.05 10.69 36.22
C ASP A 128 -3.67 10.04 36.20
N TYR A 129 -3.15 9.54 35.07
CA TYR A 129 -1.71 9.58 34.74
C TYR A 129 -1.52 9.58 33.22
N ALA A 130 -0.93 10.66 32.71
CA ALA A 130 -0.34 10.73 31.39
C ALA A 130 1.00 9.99 31.40
N GLU A 131 1.19 9.02 30.51
CA GLU A 131 2.53 8.47 30.27
C GLU A 131 3.26 9.30 29.20
N CYS A 132 4.21 10.09 29.68
CA CYS A 132 5.29 10.67 28.90
C CYS A 132 6.20 9.54 28.40
N VAL A 133 6.27 9.37 27.08
CA VAL A 133 7.34 8.57 26.47
C VAL A 133 8.62 9.40 26.50
N ASP A 134 9.59 8.95 27.30
CA ASP A 134 10.89 9.57 27.50
C ASP A 134 11.75 9.42 26.23
N VAL A 135 11.83 10.49 25.44
CA VAL A 135 12.62 10.59 24.21
C VAL A 135 14.08 10.97 24.51
N GLY A 136 14.48 11.05 25.78
CA GLY A 136 15.81 11.52 26.19
C GLY A 136 16.96 10.55 25.93
N SER A 137 16.71 9.23 25.91
CA SER A 137 17.81 8.25 25.98
C SER A 137 18.46 7.89 24.62
N TYR A 138 17.83 8.22 23.50
CA TYR A 138 18.39 7.98 22.15
C TYR A 138 18.97 9.24 21.49
N PHE A 139 18.77 10.40 22.09
CA PHE A 139 19.28 11.69 21.60
C PHE A 139 20.80 11.86 21.87
N TRP A 140 21.33 11.21 22.91
CA TRP A 140 22.73 11.32 23.32
C TRP A 140 23.70 10.38 22.59
N LEU A 141 23.24 9.24 22.07
CA LEU A 141 24.13 8.24 21.45
C LEU A 141 24.52 8.54 20.00
N LEU A 142 23.87 9.51 19.34
CA LEU A 142 24.10 9.82 17.93
C LEU A 142 24.96 11.07 17.66
N PHE A 143 25.33 11.87 18.69
CA PHE A 143 25.91 13.21 18.46
C PHE A 143 27.28 13.49 19.08
N LEU A 144 27.99 12.51 19.65
CA LEU A 144 29.30 12.74 20.30
C LEU A 144 30.43 11.76 19.90
N SER A 145 30.49 11.35 18.63
CA SER A 145 31.74 10.82 18.05
C SER A 145 31.84 11.08 16.54
N PRO A 146 32.72 11.99 16.08
CA PRO A 146 33.02 12.15 14.67
C PRO A 146 34.40 11.54 14.34
N LEU A 147 34.60 10.23 14.52
CA LEU A 147 35.83 9.56 14.03
C LEU A 147 35.74 8.02 14.03
N ALA A 148 34.95 7.40 13.14
CA ALA A 148 35.00 5.93 12.95
C ALA A 148 34.53 5.45 11.56
N LEU A 149 34.75 6.23 10.49
CA LEU A 149 34.45 5.82 9.11
C LEU A 149 35.66 5.96 8.18
N LEU A 150 36.80 5.48 8.67
CA LEU A 150 38.01 5.23 7.89
C LEU A 150 38.76 4.08 8.57
N GLN A 151 38.41 2.84 8.24
CA GLN A 151 39.35 1.72 8.09
C GLN A 151 38.61 0.43 7.64
N GLU A 152 39.10 -0.12 6.53
CA GLU A 152 39.15 -1.54 6.15
C GLU A 152 37.92 -2.30 5.58
N ASP A 153 38.01 -2.46 4.24
CA ASP A 153 37.69 -3.67 3.47
C ASP A 153 38.44 -4.91 3.99
N GLN A 154 37.74 -6.05 4.00
CA GLN A 154 38.18 -7.43 3.65
C GLN A 154 37.53 -8.47 4.58
N ALA A 155 36.70 -9.35 4.01
CA ALA A 155 36.83 -10.81 4.08
C ALA A 155 35.46 -11.50 3.93
N TRP A 156 35.29 -12.17 2.79
CA TRP A 156 34.33 -13.24 2.59
C TRP A 156 34.93 -14.58 3.03
N HIS A 157 34.04 -15.51 3.40
CA HIS A 157 34.18 -16.96 3.63
C HIS A 157 34.61 -17.44 5.03
N ALA A 158 33.70 -18.16 5.70
CA ALA A 158 33.83 -19.62 5.95
C ALA A 158 32.59 -20.15 6.71
N GLU A 159 32.05 -21.26 6.22
CA GLU A 159 31.10 -22.14 6.92
C GLU A 159 31.72 -22.69 8.22
N HIS A 160 30.90 -22.87 9.26
CA HIS A 160 31.00 -24.04 10.13
C HIS A 160 29.64 -24.38 10.75
N GLU A 161 29.24 -25.61 10.47
CA GLU A 161 28.14 -26.39 11.02
C GLU A 161 28.57 -26.96 12.38
N GLN A 162 27.80 -26.74 13.46
CA GLN A 162 27.74 -27.68 14.58
C GLN A 162 26.50 -27.48 15.48
N ASP A 163 25.87 -28.61 15.79
CA ASP A 163 24.65 -28.84 16.57
C ASP A 163 24.75 -28.55 18.09
N ASP A 164 23.55 -28.43 18.67
CA ASP A 164 23.12 -28.70 20.05
C ASP A 164 23.61 -27.80 21.21
N THR A 165 22.67 -27.05 21.80
CA THR A 165 22.03 -27.44 23.08
C THR A 165 21.05 -26.36 23.58
N VAL A 166 19.87 -26.84 24.01
CA VAL A 166 18.80 -26.08 24.64
C VAL A 166 19.27 -25.44 25.95
N SER A 167 19.15 -24.12 26.06
CA SER A 167 19.04 -23.45 27.36
C SER A 167 17.97 -22.37 27.32
N VAL A 168 17.01 -22.53 28.23
CA VAL A 168 15.87 -21.64 28.45
C VAL A 168 16.40 -20.34 29.06
N HIS A 169 16.26 -19.24 28.32
CA HIS A 169 16.35 -17.89 28.89
C HIS A 169 15.11 -17.09 28.47
N SER A 170 14.33 -16.76 29.50
CA SER A 170 13.13 -15.93 29.50
C SER A 170 13.37 -14.60 28.81
N ARG A 171 12.59 -14.34 27.75
CA ARG A 171 12.48 -13.01 27.09
C ARG A 171 11.68 -12.06 27.99
N PRO A 172 12.05 -10.78 28.09
CA PRO A 172 11.19 -9.78 28.69
C PRO A 172 10.02 -9.46 27.76
N ASP A 173 8.84 -9.33 28.35
CA ASP A 173 7.55 -9.12 27.70
C ASP A 173 7.53 -7.85 26.82
N SER A 174 7.08 -8.02 25.58
CA SER A 174 6.72 -6.93 24.68
C SER A 174 5.37 -6.33 25.08
N PRO A 175 5.17 -5.00 25.02
CA PRO A 175 3.92 -4.39 25.44
C PRO A 175 2.77 -4.79 24.51
N GLU A 176 1.74 -5.37 25.11
CA GLU A 176 0.49 -5.81 24.51
C GLU A 176 -0.27 -4.58 23.96
N PHE A 177 -0.28 -4.41 22.64
CA PHE A 177 -1.05 -3.34 22.00
C PHE A 177 -2.51 -3.75 21.89
N ASP A 178 -3.32 -3.10 22.71
CA ASP A 178 -4.74 -3.29 22.89
C ASP A 178 -5.55 -2.85 21.64
N ILE A 179 -6.08 -3.83 20.88
CA ILE A 179 -6.82 -3.64 19.62
C ILE A 179 -8.29 -3.22 19.86
N ILE A 180 -8.66 -2.79 21.07
CA ILE A 180 -10.07 -2.52 21.41
C ILE A 180 -10.57 -1.12 20.99
N ARG A 181 -9.70 -0.17 20.58
CA ARG A 181 -10.12 1.24 20.34
C ARG A 181 -10.35 1.70 18.90
N LEU A 182 -10.33 0.81 17.89
CA LEU A 182 -10.73 1.17 16.52
C LEU A 182 -12.20 0.87 16.19
N ARG A 183 -12.98 0.35 17.15
CA ARG A 183 -14.40 0.03 16.97
C ARG A 183 -15.36 1.19 17.32
N SER A 184 -14.91 2.28 17.93
CA SER A 184 -15.82 3.36 18.40
C SER A 184 -16.15 4.44 17.36
N ILE A 185 -15.58 4.39 16.15
CA ILE A 185 -15.97 5.28 15.05
C ILE A 185 -16.70 4.47 13.99
N THR A 186 -17.80 3.84 14.38
CA THR A 186 -18.80 3.33 13.43
C THR A 186 -20.20 3.74 13.88
N VAL A 187 -20.98 4.26 12.91
CA VAL A 187 -22.43 4.03 12.78
C VAL A 187 -23.38 4.92 13.60
N LYS A 188 -22.95 5.76 14.55
CA LYS A 188 -23.90 6.69 15.23
C LYS A 188 -24.32 7.93 14.42
N GLU A 189 -23.50 8.41 13.48
CA GLU A 189 -23.85 9.61 12.70
C GLU A 189 -24.64 9.32 11.41
N ALA A 190 -24.68 8.07 10.94
CA ALA A 190 -25.45 7.69 9.75
C ALA A 190 -26.94 7.40 10.04
N LYS A 191 -27.33 7.26 11.32
CA LYS A 191 -28.75 7.01 11.70
C LYS A 191 -29.57 8.28 11.91
N ARG A 192 -28.97 9.47 11.77
CA ARG A 192 -29.66 10.75 12.08
C ARG A 192 -30.27 11.44 10.85
N SER A 193 -30.04 10.94 9.64
CA SER A 193 -30.51 11.58 8.38
C SER A 193 -31.72 10.92 7.72
N ASP A 194 -32.14 9.72 8.12
CA ASP A 194 -33.19 8.97 7.38
C ASP A 194 -34.57 8.98 8.06
N ALA A 195 -34.78 9.87 9.02
CA ALA A 195 -36.09 10.10 9.62
C ALA A 195 -36.86 11.19 8.87
N LYS A 196 -37.29 10.89 7.63
CA LYS A 196 -38.45 11.52 6.93
C LYS A 196 -38.51 11.03 5.47
N ALA A 197 -39.32 10.01 5.22
CA ALA A 197 -40.04 9.81 3.95
C ALA A 197 -41.02 8.64 4.11
N ASP A 198 -42.22 8.92 4.61
CA ASP A 198 -43.37 8.01 4.47
C ASP A 198 -43.88 8.06 3.03
N ILE A 199 -43.82 6.95 2.30
CA ILE A 199 -44.60 6.74 1.06
C ILE A 199 -45.10 5.28 1.05
N PRO A 200 -46.40 5.03 0.80
CA PRO A 200 -47.06 3.74 1.10
C PRO A 200 -46.76 2.65 0.07
N TYR A 201 -46.75 1.41 0.56
CA TYR A 201 -46.65 0.17 -0.21
C TYR A 201 -47.89 -0.02 -1.09
N LYS A 202 -47.70 -0.03 -2.42
CA LYS A 202 -48.74 -0.39 -3.39
C LYS A 202 -48.45 -1.79 -3.93
N SER A 203 -49.44 -2.66 -3.78
CA SER A 203 -49.45 -4.06 -4.20
C SER A 203 -49.42 -4.23 -5.73
N VAL A 204 -48.69 -5.28 -6.14
CA VAL A 204 -48.60 -6.02 -7.41
C VAL A 204 -49.63 -5.70 -8.51
N GLU A 205 -49.12 -5.48 -9.73
CA GLU A 205 -49.75 -5.97 -10.96
C GLU A 205 -48.69 -6.68 -11.84
N GLU A 206 -49.05 -7.88 -12.28
CA GLU A 206 -48.28 -8.75 -13.17
C GLU A 206 -48.31 -8.21 -14.62
N GLY A 207 -47.16 -8.22 -15.29
CA GLY A 207 -47.04 -7.93 -16.72
C GLY A 207 -45.66 -8.34 -17.22
N GLY A 208 -45.61 -9.30 -18.14
CA GLY A 208 -44.40 -10.04 -18.51
C GLY A 208 -43.42 -9.32 -19.45
N GLN A 209 -42.30 -10.04 -19.67
CA GLN A 209 -41.16 -9.78 -20.58
C GLN A 209 -40.24 -8.63 -20.09
N ASP A 210 -38.96 -8.79 -19.77
CA ASP A 210 -37.93 -9.58 -20.44
C ASP A 210 -36.79 -9.90 -19.43
N GLN A 211 -36.53 -11.17 -19.15
CA GLN A 211 -35.43 -11.58 -18.27
C GLN A 211 -34.10 -11.62 -19.05
N SER A 212 -33.49 -10.46 -19.29
CA SER A 212 -32.03 -10.43 -19.49
C SER A 212 -31.36 -10.63 -18.13
N ARG A 213 -30.95 -11.87 -17.93
CA ARG A 213 -30.30 -12.46 -16.76
C ARG A 213 -29.13 -11.58 -16.29
N ASN A 214 -29.33 -10.81 -15.22
CA ASN A 214 -28.25 -10.25 -14.40
C ASN A 214 -27.41 -11.41 -13.86
N LYS A 215 -26.39 -11.85 -14.62
CA LYS A 215 -25.35 -12.73 -14.08
C LYS A 215 -24.67 -11.98 -12.94
N PRO A 216 -24.59 -12.52 -11.72
CA PRO A 216 -23.77 -11.91 -10.69
C PRO A 216 -22.33 -11.89 -11.21
N LYS A 217 -21.83 -10.70 -11.58
CA LYS A 217 -20.40 -10.50 -11.86
C LYS A 217 -19.65 -10.90 -10.59
N LYS A 218 -18.92 -12.01 -10.64
CA LYS A 218 -18.13 -12.52 -9.50
C LYS A 218 -17.01 -11.55 -9.09
N THR A 219 -16.62 -10.64 -9.98
CA THR A 219 -15.55 -9.68 -9.75
C THR A 219 -16.15 -8.29 -9.51
N LEU A 220 -15.97 -7.75 -8.30
CA LEU A 220 -16.32 -6.37 -7.97
C LEU A 220 -15.48 -5.41 -8.83
N GLU A 221 -16.13 -4.70 -9.76
CA GLU A 221 -15.51 -3.58 -10.47
C GLU A 221 -15.12 -2.48 -9.46
N GLU A 222 -13.99 -1.83 -9.70
CA GLU A 222 -13.48 -0.80 -8.78
C GLU A 222 -14.40 0.42 -8.79
N THR A 223 -15.22 0.55 -7.75
CA THR A 223 -15.98 1.77 -7.51
C THR A 223 -15.03 2.81 -6.90
N SER A 224 -14.57 3.76 -7.73
CA SER A 224 -13.80 4.89 -7.22
C SER A 224 -14.71 5.75 -6.33
N ALA A 225 -14.29 6.01 -5.08
CA ALA A 225 -15.07 6.85 -4.18
C ALA A 225 -15.19 8.27 -4.75
N THR A 226 -16.42 8.76 -4.97
CA THR A 226 -16.68 10.12 -5.48
C THR A 226 -16.67 11.15 -4.34
N GLY A 227 -15.89 12.23 -4.47
CA GLY A 227 -15.93 13.35 -3.52
C GLY A 227 -14.58 13.79 -2.93
N ARG A 228 -14.63 14.69 -1.93
CA ARG A 228 -13.47 15.15 -1.15
C ARG A 228 -12.98 14.05 -0.21
N VAL A 229 -11.67 13.98 0.02
CA VAL A 229 -11.09 13.08 1.03
C VAL A 229 -11.51 13.56 2.41
N LYS A 230 -12.02 12.66 3.25
CA LYS A 230 -12.45 12.97 4.61
C LYS A 230 -11.25 13.38 5.45
N PHE A 231 -11.40 14.43 6.27
CA PHE A 231 -10.33 14.90 7.17
C PHE A 231 -9.82 13.81 8.12
N ALA A 232 -10.71 12.89 8.52
CA ALA A 232 -10.36 11.72 9.33
C ALA A 232 -9.19 10.89 8.75
N VAL A 233 -9.05 10.82 7.42
CA VAL A 233 -7.96 10.07 6.78
C VAL A 233 -6.61 10.75 7.04
N PHE A 234 -6.55 12.07 6.93
CA PHE A 234 -5.34 12.84 7.27
C PHE A 234 -5.00 12.69 8.74
N TRP A 235 -6.01 12.70 9.60
CA TRP A 235 -5.81 12.52 11.04
C TRP A 235 -5.21 11.17 11.41
N ILE A 236 -5.65 10.08 10.76
CA ILE A 236 -5.06 8.74 10.95
C ILE A 236 -3.56 8.78 10.61
N TYR A 237 -3.20 9.36 9.46
CA TYR A 237 -1.81 9.45 9.03
C TYR A 237 -0.95 10.30 9.98
N ILE A 238 -1.46 11.47 10.39
CA ILE A 238 -0.79 12.36 11.36
C ILE A 238 -0.58 11.64 12.69
N ARG A 239 -1.57 10.87 13.16
CA ARG A 239 -1.45 10.10 14.39
C ARG A 239 -0.42 8.97 14.27
N SER A 240 -0.31 8.33 13.09
CA SER A 240 0.71 7.32 12.81
C SER A 240 2.14 7.87 12.76
N ILE A 241 2.33 9.15 12.41
CA ILE A 241 3.65 9.82 12.47
C ILE A 241 4.09 10.06 13.93
N GLY A 242 3.13 10.29 14.82
CA GLY A 242 3.37 10.79 16.16
C GLY A 242 3.28 12.32 16.21
N ILE A 243 2.40 12.83 17.07
CA ILE A 243 2.08 14.26 17.14
C ILE A 243 3.31 15.07 17.57
N GLY A 244 4.12 14.58 18.50
CA GLY A 244 5.33 15.26 18.96
C GLY A 244 6.37 15.46 17.85
N ILE A 245 6.69 14.39 17.11
CA ILE A 245 7.65 14.42 15.99
C ILE A 245 7.17 15.37 14.89
N LEU A 246 5.87 15.31 14.57
CA LEU A 246 5.28 16.19 13.57
C LEU A 246 5.34 17.66 14.00
N LEU A 247 4.94 17.98 15.24
CA LEU A 247 4.95 19.35 15.75
C LEU A 247 6.38 19.91 15.81
N ALA A 248 7.34 19.12 16.29
CA ALA A 248 8.74 19.52 16.30
C ALA A 248 9.29 19.74 14.88
N GLY A 249 8.94 18.88 13.91
CA GLY A 249 9.32 19.05 12.51
C GLY A 249 8.73 20.32 11.88
N VAL A 250 7.44 20.58 12.11
CA VAL A 250 6.77 21.81 11.66
C VAL A 250 7.36 23.05 12.30
N PHE A 251 7.71 23.00 13.59
CA PHE A 251 8.38 24.09 14.30
C PHE A 251 9.75 24.39 13.70
N LEU A 252 10.57 23.38 13.41
CA LEU A 252 11.87 23.57 12.76
C LEU A 252 11.73 24.13 11.33
N LEU A 253 10.70 23.74 10.58
CA LEU A 253 10.38 24.35 9.28
C LEU A 253 9.99 25.83 9.42
N LEU A 254 9.26 26.20 10.48
CA LEU A 254 8.94 27.60 10.77
C LEU A 254 10.22 28.39 11.10
N MET A 255 11.11 27.85 11.95
CA MET A 255 12.39 28.49 12.28
C MET A 255 13.27 28.68 11.04
N ASN A 256 13.31 27.69 10.15
CA ASN A 256 13.98 27.82 8.85
C ASN A 256 13.42 29.00 8.02
N GLN A 257 12.10 29.20 8.01
CA GLN A 257 11.49 30.33 7.29
C GLN A 257 11.72 31.69 7.95
N ILE A 258 11.76 31.73 9.29
CA ILE A 258 12.12 32.94 10.02
C ILE A 258 13.59 33.30 9.76
N ALA A 259 14.49 32.32 9.70
CA ALA A 259 15.90 32.55 9.33
C ALA A 259 16.04 33.07 7.89
N TRP A 260 15.25 32.54 6.94
CA TRP A 260 15.17 33.06 5.57
C TRP A 260 14.72 34.52 5.55
N LEU A 261 13.67 34.88 6.31
CA LEU A 261 13.22 36.26 6.46
C LEU A 261 14.30 37.15 7.06
N GLY A 262 14.92 36.71 8.16
CA GLY A 262 15.98 37.43 8.85
C GLY A 262 17.17 37.71 7.94
N SER A 263 17.56 36.75 7.10
CA SER A 263 18.60 36.92 6.09
C SER A 263 18.27 38.02 5.08
N ASN A 264 17.03 38.05 4.57
CA ASN A 264 16.58 39.08 3.63
C ASN A 264 16.49 40.48 4.27
N ILE A 265 15.95 40.58 5.49
CA ILE A 265 15.87 41.86 6.22
C ILE A 265 17.29 42.38 6.52
N TRP A 266 18.18 41.50 6.97
CA TRP A 266 19.58 41.86 7.24
C TRP A 266 20.30 42.39 6.00
N LEU A 267 20.07 41.75 4.83
CA LEU A 267 20.63 42.19 3.56
C LEU A 267 20.06 43.57 3.15
N ALA A 268 18.76 43.81 3.37
CA ALA A 268 18.12 45.08 3.06
C ALA A 268 18.74 46.23 3.88
N GLU A 269 18.88 46.06 5.20
CA GLU A 269 19.54 47.05 6.07
C GLU A 269 21.02 47.25 5.70
N TRP A 270 21.74 46.17 5.41
CA TRP A 270 23.14 46.26 4.98
C TRP A 270 23.30 47.02 3.66
N SER A 271 22.39 46.82 2.71
CA SER A 271 22.42 47.56 1.44
C SER A 271 22.22 49.07 1.62
N GLY A 272 21.29 49.47 2.51
CA GLY A 272 21.03 50.89 2.80
C GLY A 272 22.19 51.58 3.48
N ASP A 273 22.81 50.94 4.47
CA ASP A 273 23.98 51.49 5.17
C ASP A 273 25.22 51.55 4.27
N SER A 274 25.41 50.57 3.39
CA SER A 274 26.50 50.57 2.41
C SER A 274 26.39 51.76 1.45
N ALA A 275 25.18 52.04 0.95
CA ALA A 275 24.93 53.19 0.08
C ALA A 275 25.17 54.53 0.80
N ARG A 276 24.71 54.65 2.05
CA ARG A 276 24.94 55.85 2.88
C ARG A 276 26.42 56.11 3.12
N ASN A 277 27.18 55.06 3.48
CA ASN A 277 28.61 55.20 3.78
C ASN A 277 29.43 55.58 2.53
N LYS A 278 29.08 55.05 1.35
CA LYS A 278 29.73 55.43 0.09
C LYS A 278 29.57 56.92 -0.21
N ASN A 279 28.35 57.46 -0.09
CA ASN A 279 28.08 58.87 -0.34
C ASN A 279 28.84 59.80 0.62
N LEU A 280 29.04 59.38 1.87
CA LEU A 280 29.85 60.10 2.87
C LEU A 280 31.33 60.16 2.47
N THR A 281 31.92 59.04 2.02
CA THR A 281 33.32 59.00 1.56
C THR A 281 33.51 59.83 0.29
N ASP A 282 32.58 59.74 -0.66
CA ASP A 282 32.63 60.51 -1.92
C ASP A 282 32.51 62.02 -1.66
N SER A 283 31.66 62.45 -0.72
CA SER A 283 31.52 63.86 -0.32
C SER A 283 32.76 64.40 0.38
N ALA A 284 33.39 63.62 1.25
CA ALA A 284 34.58 64.05 2.00
C ALA A 284 35.83 64.17 1.11
N ASN A 285 35.91 63.34 0.06
CA ASN A 285 36.93 63.45 -0.98
C ASN A 285 36.71 64.68 -1.88
N ALA A 286 35.45 65.06 -2.15
CA ALA A 286 35.11 66.20 -3.01
C ALA A 286 35.37 67.57 -2.35
N THR A 287 35.23 67.70 -1.02
CA THR A 287 35.49 68.96 -0.31
C THR A 287 36.96 69.18 0.05
N GLY A 288 37.85 68.21 -0.20
CA GLY A 288 39.29 68.36 0.02
C GLY A 288 39.70 68.56 1.49
N THR A 289 38.79 68.30 2.43
CA THR A 289 38.95 68.60 3.86
C THR A 289 39.45 67.42 4.69
N MET A 290 39.63 66.23 4.10
CA MET A 290 40.05 65.04 4.84
C MET A 290 41.58 64.88 4.84
N ASP A 291 42.15 64.92 6.04
CA ASP A 291 43.55 64.56 6.27
C ASP A 291 43.77 63.05 6.02
N GLY A 292 44.93 62.68 5.45
CA GLY A 292 45.20 61.33 4.96
C GLY A 292 45.15 60.24 6.03
N GLN A 293 45.37 60.63 7.29
CA GLN A 293 45.25 59.76 8.46
C GLN A 293 43.79 59.48 8.83
N SER A 294 42.95 60.53 8.83
CA SER A 294 41.51 60.43 9.13
C SER A 294 40.76 59.57 8.11
N TYR A 295 41.17 59.62 6.84
CA TYR A 295 40.63 58.75 5.79
C TYR A 295 40.94 57.27 6.06
N ARG A 296 42.18 56.94 6.47
CA ARG A 296 42.59 55.55 6.76
C ARG A 296 41.82 54.97 7.94
N ASP A 297 41.59 55.76 8.99
CA ASP A 297 40.85 55.33 10.17
C ASP A 297 39.36 55.10 9.86
N GLU A 298 38.74 55.95 9.03
CA GLU A 298 37.34 55.76 8.59
C GLU A 298 37.19 54.50 7.71
N VAL A 299 38.12 54.26 6.79
CA VAL A 299 38.14 53.04 5.96
C VAL A 299 38.35 51.79 6.81
N ALA A 300 39.21 51.82 7.83
CA ALA A 300 39.39 50.72 8.77
C ALA A 300 38.11 50.42 9.55
N ARG A 301 37.38 51.46 9.99
CA ARG A 301 36.06 51.33 10.64
C ARG A 301 35.00 50.72 9.71
N MET A 302 34.97 51.14 8.44
CA MET A 302 34.04 50.57 7.45
C MET A 302 34.32 49.09 7.18
N ASN A 303 35.60 48.70 7.10
CA ASN A 303 36.00 47.32 6.90
C ASN A 303 35.64 46.42 8.09
N SER A 304 35.78 46.91 9.33
CA SER A 304 35.41 46.14 10.53
C SER A 304 33.89 45.92 10.63
N LEU A 305 33.09 46.95 10.34
CA LEU A 305 31.62 46.86 10.29
C LEU A 305 31.14 45.90 9.19
N ARG A 306 31.78 45.94 8.01
CA ARG A 306 31.50 45.00 6.92
C ARG A 306 31.75 43.56 7.36
N ASN A 307 32.91 43.30 7.98
CA ASN A 307 33.28 41.95 8.42
C ASN A 307 32.32 41.43 9.51
N LEU A 308 31.89 42.29 10.45
CA LEU A 308 30.87 41.96 11.45
C LEU A 308 29.53 41.57 10.78
N ARG A 309 29.06 42.38 9.84
CA ARG A 309 27.77 42.13 9.14
C ARG A 309 27.80 40.87 8.29
N LEU A 310 28.92 40.62 7.61
CA LEU A 310 29.14 39.39 6.85
C LEU A 310 29.14 38.17 7.77
N GLY A 311 29.76 38.28 8.96
CA GLY A 311 29.74 37.23 9.98
C GLY A 311 28.34 36.90 10.46
N ILE A 312 27.53 37.90 10.80
CA ILE A 312 26.13 37.70 11.23
C ILE A 312 25.28 37.09 10.12
N TYR A 313 25.44 37.57 8.87
CA TYR A 313 24.75 36.99 7.72
C TYR A 313 25.11 35.51 7.52
N GLY A 314 26.40 35.17 7.64
CA GLY A 314 26.89 33.79 7.59
C GLY A 314 26.29 32.92 8.71
N LEU A 315 26.17 33.44 9.93
CA LEU A 315 25.55 32.73 11.05
C LEU A 315 24.05 32.47 10.83
N ILE A 316 23.30 33.44 10.31
CA ILE A 316 21.88 33.27 9.97
C ILE A 316 21.72 32.19 8.89
N GLY A 317 22.56 32.24 7.85
CA GLY A 317 22.56 31.23 6.78
C GLY A 317 22.92 29.83 7.31
N LEU A 318 23.90 29.71 8.19
CA LEU A 318 24.26 28.44 8.82
C LEU A 318 23.11 27.90 9.68
N ALA A 319 22.50 28.75 10.52
CA ALA A 319 21.34 28.38 11.32
C ALA A 319 20.17 27.91 10.44
N GLN A 320 19.92 28.58 9.32
CA GLN A 320 18.91 28.18 8.35
C GLN A 320 19.15 26.77 7.81
N VAL A 321 20.38 26.45 7.38
CA VAL A 321 20.74 25.12 6.88
C VAL A 321 20.56 24.06 7.97
N ILE A 322 20.99 24.36 9.20
CA ILE A 322 20.86 23.46 10.35
C ILE A 322 19.39 23.16 10.65
N PHE A 323 18.53 24.19 10.76
CA PHE A 323 17.11 24.00 11.01
C PHE A 323 16.42 23.20 9.90
N ASN A 324 16.77 23.46 8.63
CA ASN A 324 16.23 22.69 7.50
C ASN A 324 16.70 21.23 7.53
N LEU A 325 17.96 20.97 7.88
CA LEU A 325 18.50 19.60 7.99
C LEU A 325 17.76 18.81 9.08
N PHE A 326 17.66 19.36 10.28
CA PHE A 326 16.96 18.72 11.39
C PHE A 326 15.47 18.52 11.07
N ALA A 327 14.80 19.51 10.46
CA ALA A 327 13.42 19.37 10.02
C ALA A 327 13.25 18.22 9.00
N CYS A 328 14.17 18.11 8.04
CA CYS A 328 14.14 17.07 7.02
C CYS A 328 14.29 15.67 7.64
N VAL A 329 15.29 15.48 8.50
CA VAL A 329 15.55 14.21 9.17
C VAL A 329 14.37 13.81 10.07
N LEU A 330 13.87 14.75 10.88
CA LEU A 330 12.79 14.45 11.82
C LEU A 330 11.48 14.07 11.11
N LEU A 331 11.12 14.78 10.04
CA LEU A 331 9.94 14.44 9.24
C LEU A 331 10.15 13.15 8.44
N ALA A 332 11.36 12.85 7.97
CA ALA A 332 11.66 11.60 7.28
C ALA A 332 11.51 10.39 8.21
N ILE A 333 12.04 10.48 9.44
CA ILE A 333 11.87 9.44 10.48
C ILE A 333 10.39 9.24 10.79
N GLY A 334 9.65 10.32 11.00
CA GLY A 334 8.21 10.26 11.25
C GLY A 334 7.42 9.64 10.09
N GLY A 335 7.79 9.96 8.85
CA GLY A 335 7.20 9.38 7.64
C GLY A 335 7.44 7.87 7.55
N MET A 336 8.69 7.42 7.70
CA MET A 336 9.05 5.99 7.68
C MET A 336 8.33 5.22 8.78
N HIS A 337 8.23 5.80 9.99
CA HIS A 337 7.50 5.19 11.09
C HIS A 337 6.02 4.99 10.77
N ALA A 338 5.36 6.03 10.22
CA ALA A 338 3.94 5.96 9.85
C ALA A 338 3.66 4.90 8.79
N VAL A 339 4.50 4.84 7.75
CA VAL A 339 4.38 3.86 6.66
C VAL A 339 4.58 2.45 7.18
N THR A 340 5.60 2.23 8.02
CA THR A 340 5.86 0.92 8.62
C THR A 340 4.68 0.45 9.48
N LEU A 341 4.11 1.34 10.29
CA LEU A 341 2.94 1.03 11.13
C LEU A 341 1.71 0.69 10.28
N LEU A 342 1.46 1.47 9.22
CA LEU A 342 0.36 1.22 8.29
C LEU A 342 0.54 -0.10 7.54
N HIS A 343 1.77 -0.43 7.13
CA HIS A 343 2.09 -1.67 6.41
C HIS A 343 1.84 -2.90 7.28
N HIS A 344 2.36 -2.91 8.51
CA HIS A 344 2.13 -4.01 9.44
C HIS A 344 0.65 -4.15 9.81
N GLY A 345 -0.05 -3.02 9.99
CA GLY A 345 -1.49 -3.02 10.25
C GLY A 345 -2.29 -3.64 9.09
N LEU A 346 -1.97 -3.26 7.84
CA LEU A 346 -2.61 -3.84 6.67
C LEU A 346 -2.29 -5.33 6.51
N LEU A 347 -1.03 -5.72 6.70
CA LEU A 347 -0.57 -7.11 6.61
C LEU A 347 -1.27 -7.99 7.65
N LYS A 348 -1.40 -7.51 8.89
CA LYS A 348 -2.13 -8.22 9.93
C LYS A 348 -3.60 -8.40 9.55
N CYS A 349 -4.26 -7.35 9.04
CA CYS A 349 -5.66 -7.43 8.62
C CYS A 349 -5.87 -8.41 7.45
N ILE A 350 -5.01 -8.39 6.43
CA ILE A 350 -5.17 -9.26 5.26
C ILE A 350 -4.94 -10.74 5.60
N LEU A 351 -4.06 -11.05 6.55
CA LEU A 351 -3.82 -12.44 6.97
C LEU A 351 -4.98 -13.03 7.80
N HIS A 352 -5.83 -12.18 8.38
CA HIS A 352 -6.98 -12.61 9.21
C HIS A 352 -8.33 -12.53 8.48
N VAL A 353 -8.34 -12.13 7.20
CA VAL A 353 -9.57 -12.03 6.41
C VAL A 353 -10.00 -13.43 5.92
N PRO A 354 -11.31 -13.77 5.87
CA PRO A 354 -11.77 -15.08 5.39
C PRO A 354 -11.40 -15.33 3.92
N ILE A 355 -11.28 -16.61 3.55
CA ILE A 355 -10.94 -17.05 2.17
C ILE A 355 -11.86 -16.44 1.10
N SER A 356 -13.14 -16.20 1.44
CA SER A 356 -14.14 -15.59 0.56
C SER A 356 -13.77 -14.18 0.07
N PHE A 357 -12.93 -13.45 0.82
CA PHE A 357 -12.42 -12.15 0.38
C PHE A 357 -11.44 -12.30 -0.78
N PHE A 358 -10.59 -13.34 -0.77
CA PHE A 358 -9.62 -13.61 -1.83
C PHE A 358 -10.30 -14.12 -3.10
N ASP A 359 -11.42 -14.84 -2.98
CA ASP A 359 -12.19 -15.29 -4.14
C ASP A 359 -12.95 -14.16 -4.84
N SER A 360 -13.32 -13.11 -4.09
CA SER A 360 -14.07 -11.96 -4.61
C SER A 360 -13.19 -10.78 -5.03
N THR A 361 -11.95 -10.72 -4.52
CA THR A 361 -11.02 -9.61 -4.76
C THR A 361 -9.89 -10.06 -5.67
N PRO A 362 -9.69 -9.43 -6.84
CA PRO A 362 -8.57 -9.77 -7.72
C PRO A 362 -7.22 -9.65 -6.99
N GLN A 363 -6.35 -10.65 -7.15
CA GLN A 363 -5.01 -10.66 -6.55
C GLN A 363 -4.20 -9.40 -6.91
N GLY A 364 -4.37 -8.89 -8.15
CA GLY A 364 -3.74 -7.66 -8.61
C GLY A 364 -4.10 -6.43 -7.78
N ARG A 365 -5.31 -6.35 -7.22
CA ARG A 365 -5.74 -5.23 -6.35
C ARG A 365 -5.02 -5.24 -5.01
N ILE A 366 -4.88 -6.42 -4.41
CA ILE A 366 -4.15 -6.60 -3.15
C ILE A 366 -2.69 -6.22 -3.38
N MET A 367 -2.08 -6.73 -4.46
CA MET A 367 -0.70 -6.41 -4.82
C MET A 367 -0.50 -4.91 -5.05
N ASN A 368 -1.37 -4.27 -5.83
CA ASN A 368 -1.28 -2.83 -6.12
C ASN A 368 -1.34 -1.96 -4.86
N ARG A 369 -2.10 -2.38 -3.85
CA ARG A 369 -2.12 -1.71 -2.54
C ARG A 369 -0.80 -1.85 -1.79
N PHE A 370 -0.22 -3.04 -1.78
CA PHE A 370 1.07 -3.29 -1.11
C PHE A 370 2.26 -2.65 -1.85
N SER A 371 2.18 -2.47 -3.17
CA SER A 371 3.25 -1.87 -3.97
C SER A 371 3.05 -0.37 -4.19
N ASN A 372 2.13 0.01 -5.08
CA ASN A 372 2.02 1.38 -5.59
C ASN A 372 1.48 2.37 -4.55
N ASP A 373 0.49 1.97 -3.75
CA ASP A 373 -0.09 2.86 -2.73
C ASP A 373 0.92 3.11 -1.60
N PHE A 374 1.64 2.07 -1.15
CA PHE A 374 2.71 2.20 -0.15
C PHE A 374 3.91 2.98 -0.69
N ALA A 375 4.34 2.74 -1.93
CA ALA A 375 5.40 3.53 -2.57
C ALA A 375 5.05 5.02 -2.65
N THR A 376 3.77 5.34 -2.90
CA THR A 376 3.29 6.73 -2.92
C THR A 376 3.25 7.33 -1.51
N ALA A 377 2.79 6.57 -0.52
CA ALA A 377 2.76 7.01 0.87
C ALA A 377 4.18 7.31 1.40
N ASP A 378 5.15 6.46 1.07
CA ASP A 378 6.54 6.58 1.51
C ASP A 378 7.29 7.74 0.84
N SER A 379 7.29 7.78 -0.49
CA SER A 379 8.14 8.72 -1.24
C SER A 379 7.53 10.11 -1.42
N HIS A 380 6.21 10.20 -1.61
CA HIS A 380 5.54 11.41 -2.07
C HIS A 380 4.78 12.14 -0.98
N LEU A 381 4.12 11.43 -0.05
CA LEU A 381 3.21 12.06 0.90
C LEU A 381 3.98 12.98 1.87
N ILE A 382 5.04 12.48 2.50
CA ILE A 382 5.84 13.28 3.45
C ILE A 382 6.55 14.45 2.75
N ARG A 383 7.03 14.23 1.52
CA ARG A 383 7.66 15.27 0.69
C ARG A 383 6.68 16.38 0.33
N SER A 384 5.45 16.00 -0.03
CA SER A 384 4.36 16.94 -0.34
C SER A 384 3.92 17.71 0.89
N PHE A 385 3.83 17.04 2.06
CA PHE A 385 3.52 17.68 3.33
C PHE A 385 4.57 18.74 3.71
N ARG A 386 5.86 18.40 3.61
CA ARG A 386 6.95 19.35 3.83
C ARG A 386 6.86 20.54 2.88
N ALA A 387 6.75 20.28 1.58
CA ALA A 387 6.65 21.33 0.57
C ALA A 387 5.46 22.26 0.84
N MET A 388 4.27 21.71 1.10
CA MET A 388 3.06 22.46 1.44
C MET A 388 3.24 23.33 2.69
N THR A 389 3.87 22.79 3.73
CA THR A 389 4.10 23.53 4.98
C THR A 389 5.10 24.66 4.78
N THR A 390 6.21 24.38 4.07
CA THR A 390 7.24 25.37 3.72
C THR A 390 6.65 26.50 2.87
N THR A 391 5.86 26.19 1.83
CA THR A 391 5.25 27.21 0.99
C THR A 391 4.18 28.02 1.74
N LEU A 392 3.36 27.38 2.58
CA LEU A 392 2.37 28.06 3.40
C LEU A 392 3.03 29.12 4.30
N PHE A 393 4.08 28.74 5.04
CA PHE A 393 4.80 29.69 5.89
C PHE A 393 5.50 30.79 5.09
N SER A 394 6.10 30.47 3.95
CA SER A 394 6.73 31.46 3.06
C SER A 394 5.73 32.49 2.53
N CYS A 395 4.54 32.05 2.10
CA CYS A 395 3.48 32.94 1.66
C CYS A 395 2.99 33.84 2.80
N LEU A 396 2.74 33.28 3.99
CA LEU A 396 2.30 34.07 5.16
C LEU A 396 3.32 35.14 5.53
N ILE A 397 4.60 34.78 5.60
CA ILE A 397 5.69 35.71 5.88
C ILE A 397 5.79 36.79 4.81
N THR A 398 5.72 36.42 3.54
CA THR A 398 5.81 37.38 2.43
C THR A 398 4.65 38.37 2.44
N PHE A 399 3.42 37.88 2.67
CA PHE A 399 2.25 38.76 2.78
C PHE A 399 2.34 39.71 3.98
N ALA A 400 2.82 39.22 5.13
CA ALA A 400 3.07 40.06 6.29
C ALA A 400 4.12 41.15 5.97
N LEU A 401 5.23 40.78 5.33
CA LEU A 401 6.29 41.73 4.96
C LEU A 401 5.81 42.80 3.98
N CYS A 402 4.96 42.45 3.00
CA CYS A 402 4.39 43.42 2.07
C CYS A 402 3.37 44.36 2.73
N ALA A 403 2.66 43.90 3.75
CA ALA A 403 1.63 44.70 4.43
C ALA A 403 2.20 45.72 5.44
N LEU A 404 3.38 45.45 6.02
CA LEU A 404 3.97 46.28 7.09
C LEU A 404 4.28 47.73 6.65
N PRO A 405 4.93 48.01 5.50
CA PRO A 405 5.25 49.39 5.10
C PRO A 405 4.05 50.19 4.61
N SER A 406 3.04 49.53 4.04
CA SER A 406 1.84 50.17 3.50
C SER A 406 0.64 49.24 3.55
N ALA A 407 -0.35 49.59 4.38
CA ALA A 407 -1.59 48.81 4.51
C ALA A 407 -2.45 48.79 3.24
N TYR A 408 -2.27 49.76 2.34
CA TYR A 408 -3.05 49.85 1.09
C TYR A 408 -2.80 48.69 0.12
N ILE A 409 -1.64 48.01 0.23
CA ILE A 409 -1.30 46.81 -0.57
C ILE A 409 -2.25 45.63 -0.25
N LEU A 410 -2.97 45.67 0.87
CA LEU A 410 -3.94 44.63 1.23
C LEU A 410 -5.11 44.52 0.24
N ILE A 411 -5.54 45.65 -0.36
CA ILE A 411 -6.67 45.67 -1.30
C ILE A 411 -6.40 44.80 -2.55
N PRO A 412 -5.31 45.01 -3.32
CA PRO A 412 -5.00 44.13 -4.45
C PRO A 412 -4.66 42.70 -4.01
N LEU A 413 -4.08 42.51 -2.82
CA LEU A 413 -3.77 41.19 -2.28
C LEU A 413 -5.04 40.35 -2.04
N VAL A 414 -6.10 40.95 -1.50
CA VAL A 414 -7.40 40.27 -1.29
C VAL A 414 -8.02 39.86 -2.63
N PHE A 415 -7.96 40.73 -3.65
CA PHE A 415 -8.44 40.39 -4.99
C PHE A 415 -7.64 39.24 -5.62
N LEU A 416 -6.32 39.27 -5.49
CA LEU A 416 -5.44 38.18 -5.95
C LEU A 416 -5.75 36.86 -5.23
N LEU A 417 -5.97 36.88 -3.92
CA LEU A 417 -6.29 35.69 -3.13
C LEU A 417 -7.65 35.11 -3.54
N ALA A 418 -8.66 35.97 -3.77
CA ALA A 418 -9.97 35.53 -4.26
C ALA A 418 -9.85 34.86 -5.64
N PHE A 419 -9.09 35.46 -6.57
CA PHE A 419 -8.80 34.87 -7.87
C PHE A 419 -8.08 33.52 -7.73
N TYR A 420 -7.07 33.44 -6.86
CA TYR A 420 -6.35 32.20 -6.59
C TYR A 420 -7.27 31.10 -6.04
N CYS A 421 -8.19 31.42 -5.11
CA CYS A 421 -9.15 30.45 -4.57
C CYS A 421 -10.09 29.89 -5.64
N VAL A 422 -10.53 30.72 -6.60
CA VAL A 422 -11.35 30.26 -7.74
C VAL A 422 -10.54 29.31 -8.62
N MET A 423 -9.32 29.69 -9.01
CA MET A 423 -8.45 28.87 -9.84
C MET A 423 -8.06 27.56 -9.15
N GLN A 424 -7.76 27.60 -7.85
CA GLN A 424 -7.44 26.41 -7.05
C GLN A 424 -8.61 25.42 -7.01
N ASN A 425 -9.84 25.89 -6.83
CA ASN A 425 -11.02 25.02 -6.81
C ASN A 425 -11.25 24.32 -8.16
N LEU A 426 -11.07 25.04 -9.26
CA LEU A 426 -11.18 24.49 -10.61
C LEU A 426 -10.07 23.46 -10.86
N PHE A 427 -8.82 23.82 -10.58
CA PHE A 427 -7.66 22.95 -10.79
C PHE A 427 -7.73 21.66 -9.96
N VAL A 428 -8.04 21.75 -8.66
CA VAL A 428 -8.11 20.58 -7.77
C VAL A 428 -9.24 19.64 -8.16
N THR A 429 -10.35 20.16 -8.70
CA THR A 429 -11.45 19.32 -9.17
C THR A 429 -11.06 18.56 -10.43
N THR A 430 -10.49 19.23 -11.42
CA THR A 430 -10.07 18.61 -12.68
C THR A 430 -8.89 17.64 -12.48
N SER A 431 -7.86 18.05 -11.74
CA SER A 431 -6.67 17.22 -11.48
C SER A 431 -7.01 15.90 -10.79
N ARG A 432 -7.96 15.92 -9.84
CA ARG A 432 -8.40 14.68 -9.16
C ARG A 432 -9.10 13.71 -10.11
N GLN A 433 -9.96 14.20 -11.00
CA GLN A 433 -10.63 13.34 -11.97
C GLN A 433 -9.62 12.75 -12.96
N LEU A 434 -8.66 13.55 -13.42
CA LEU A 434 -7.61 13.08 -14.31
C LEU A 434 -6.75 11.98 -13.68
N LYS A 435 -6.33 12.14 -12.41
CA LYS A 435 -5.59 11.10 -11.68
C LYS A 435 -6.39 9.80 -11.52
N ARG A 436 -7.71 9.90 -11.34
CA ARG A 436 -8.58 8.72 -11.27
C ARG A 436 -8.66 8.00 -12.60
N LEU A 437 -8.84 8.75 -13.69
CA LEU A 437 -8.85 8.20 -15.05
C LEU A 437 -7.53 7.47 -15.35
N ASP A 438 -6.39 8.08 -15.05
CA ASP A 438 -5.06 7.47 -15.26
C ASP A 438 -4.90 6.15 -14.48
N SER A 439 -5.29 6.14 -13.20
CA SER A 439 -5.21 4.94 -12.37
C SER A 439 -6.12 3.82 -12.88
N VAL A 440 -7.35 4.13 -13.28
CA VAL A 440 -8.32 3.14 -13.75
C VAL A 440 -7.93 2.61 -15.14
N SER A 441 -7.38 3.46 -16.03
CA SER A 441 -6.99 3.03 -17.38
C SER A 441 -5.79 2.08 -17.42
N LYS A 442 -4.94 2.08 -16.38
CA LYS A 442 -3.75 1.21 -16.32
C LYS A 442 -4.06 -0.23 -15.96
N SER A 443 -5.06 -0.48 -15.12
CA SER A 443 -5.37 -1.84 -14.65
C SER A 443 -5.71 -2.84 -15.76
N PRO A 444 -6.56 -2.51 -16.77
CA PRO A 444 -6.88 -3.45 -17.84
C PRO A 444 -5.68 -3.84 -18.70
N ILE A 445 -4.70 -2.93 -18.87
CA ILE A 445 -3.49 -3.20 -19.66
C ILE A 445 -2.66 -4.30 -19.01
N PHE A 446 -2.46 -4.23 -17.69
CA PHE A 446 -1.74 -5.27 -16.95
C PHE A 446 -2.50 -6.59 -16.92
N SER A 447 -3.84 -6.55 -16.77
CA SER A 447 -4.67 -7.76 -16.84
C SER A 447 -4.57 -8.44 -18.20
N HIS A 448 -4.70 -7.68 -19.29
CA HIS A 448 -4.59 -8.21 -20.65
C HIS A 448 -3.19 -8.78 -20.92
N PHE A 449 -2.13 -8.11 -20.46
CA PHE A 449 -0.77 -8.60 -20.60
C PHE A 449 -0.53 -9.89 -19.82
N ALA A 450 -1.05 -9.99 -18.59
CA ALA A 450 -0.97 -11.20 -17.78
C ALA A 450 -1.75 -12.37 -18.40
N GLU A 451 -2.96 -12.14 -18.91
CA GLU A 451 -3.75 -13.14 -19.63
C GLU A 451 -3.04 -13.60 -20.91
N THR A 452 -2.39 -12.68 -21.62
CA THR A 452 -1.59 -13.01 -22.81
C THR A 452 -0.42 -13.91 -22.42
N LEU A 453 0.34 -13.57 -21.37
CA LEU A 453 1.47 -14.37 -20.88
C LEU A 453 1.06 -15.78 -20.45
N LEU A 454 -0.12 -15.94 -19.83
CA LEU A 454 -0.66 -17.25 -19.45
C LEU A 454 -1.06 -18.11 -20.66
N GLY A 455 -1.38 -17.50 -21.79
CA GLY A 455 -1.78 -18.18 -23.02
C GLY A 455 -0.69 -18.31 -24.08
N VAL A 456 0.59 -18.04 -23.73
CA VAL A 456 1.73 -18.21 -24.66
C VAL A 456 2.08 -19.68 -24.88
N ASP A 457 1.82 -20.53 -23.88
CA ASP A 457 1.92 -21.99 -23.98
C ASP A 457 0.65 -22.59 -24.60
#